data_AF-A0AAE0VLB7-F1
#
_entry.id   AF-A0AAE0VLB7-F1
#
_cell.length_a   1.000
_cell.length_b   1.000
_cell.length_c   1.000
_cell.angle_alpha   90.00
_cell.angle_beta   90.00
_cell.angle_gamma   90.00
#
_symmetry.space_group_name_H-M   'P 1'
#
loop_
_entity.id
_entity.type
_entity.pdbx_description
1 polymer ?
#
loop_
_entity_poly.entity_id
_entity_poly.type
_entity_poly.pdbx_seq_one_letter_code
_entity_poly.pdbx_strand_id
1 'polypeptide(L)'
;MRIFCDEAIQYSISKKVKLLRNVRISIDSLSIRTKNGGTYFNEEELLTLDDKVELIDDGVQITGDKLFYHRQKRLYLLVGNVIMKHKKNSLDKKKQRFNQSSGKIAKLYFSDSSELYRADISNQAKLVYHLYKGKIGRGAAKLTGDTIKFHFIDGDFSGFDIVGGIQGEQIPEKMVRQTPVRLEGFNDRQSSKPVTPKAELFHNKKANQSELDGLDINHRQ
;
A
#
# COMPACT_ATOMS: atom_id res chain seq x y z
N MET A 1 -2.86 9.36 -13.53
CA MET A 1 -1.69 9.07 -12.67
C MET A 1 -0.74 10.25 -12.73
N ARG A 2 -0.20 10.68 -11.58
CA ARG A 2 0.85 11.72 -11.49
C ARG A 2 2.06 11.15 -10.77
N ILE A 3 3.26 11.41 -11.29
CA ILE A 3 4.53 10.92 -10.72
C ILE A 3 5.41 12.13 -10.37
N PHE A 4 5.96 12.11 -9.16
CA PHE A 4 6.94 13.07 -8.65
C PHE A 4 8.19 12.32 -8.22
N CYS A 5 9.36 12.84 -8.57
CA CYS A 5 10.66 12.32 -8.16
C CYS A 5 11.69 13.45 -8.16
N ASP A 6 12.87 13.19 -7.61
CA ASP A 6 13.95 14.19 -7.66
C ASP A 6 14.56 14.26 -9.07
N GLU A 7 14.66 13.13 -9.76
CA GLU A 7 15.25 13.04 -11.10
C GLU A 7 14.60 11.94 -11.94
N ALA A 8 14.44 12.20 -13.25
CA ALA A 8 13.93 11.22 -14.20
C ALA A 8 14.82 11.18 -15.44
N ILE A 9 15.07 9.97 -15.96
CA ILE A 9 15.85 9.76 -17.19
C ILE A 9 14.96 9.03 -18.20
N GLN A 10 14.70 9.66 -19.34
CA GLN A 10 13.92 9.08 -20.43
C GLN A 10 14.84 8.42 -21.47
N TYR A 11 14.53 7.19 -21.83
CA TYR A 11 15.22 6.45 -22.88
C TYR A 11 14.28 6.27 -24.07
N SER A 12 14.49 7.07 -25.12
CA SER A 12 13.60 7.08 -26.30
C SER A 12 13.65 5.80 -27.13
N ILE A 13 14.81 5.12 -27.18
CA ILE A 13 14.99 3.88 -27.96
C ILE A 13 14.34 2.71 -27.23
N SER A 14 14.64 2.53 -25.94
CA SER A 14 14.10 1.41 -25.14
C SER A 14 12.77 1.73 -24.45
N LYS A 15 12.09 2.81 -24.87
CA LYS A 15 10.76 3.25 -24.41
C LYS A 15 10.50 3.10 -22.90
N LYS A 16 11.43 3.59 -22.08
CA LYS A 16 11.32 3.53 -20.61
C LYS A 16 11.73 4.82 -19.94
N VAL A 17 11.22 5.05 -18.73
CA VAL A 17 11.56 6.18 -17.87
C VAL A 17 12.09 5.65 -16.55
N LYS A 18 13.33 5.98 -16.21
CA LYS A 18 13.91 5.69 -14.90
C LYS A 18 13.55 6.81 -13.94
N LEU A 19 12.99 6.44 -12.78
CA LEU A 19 12.60 7.36 -11.71
C LEU A 19 13.62 7.24 -10.58
N LEU A 20 14.20 8.36 -10.14
CA LEU A 20 15.29 8.36 -9.17
C LEU A 20 14.95 9.23 -7.97
N ARG A 21 15.04 8.61 -6.80
CA ARG A 21 14.95 9.21 -5.46
C ARG A 21 13.59 9.85 -5.14
N ASN A 22 13.14 9.62 -3.91
CA ASN A 22 11.90 10.20 -3.36
C ASN A 22 10.68 10.11 -4.29
N VAL A 23 10.52 8.97 -4.97
CA VAL A 23 9.41 8.74 -5.89
C VAL A 23 8.09 8.73 -5.12
N ARG A 24 7.15 9.56 -5.56
CA ARG A 24 5.77 9.66 -5.07
C ARG A 24 4.82 9.61 -6.24
N ILE A 25 3.81 8.77 -6.14
CA ILE A 25 2.83 8.54 -7.20
C ILE A 25 1.43 8.70 -6.61
N SER A 26 0.56 9.36 -7.37
CA SER A 26 -0.86 9.53 -7.04
C SER A 26 -1.72 9.03 -8.19
N ILE A 27 -2.66 8.15 -7.86
CA ILE A 27 -3.67 7.57 -8.76
C ILE A 27 -4.99 7.70 -8.02
N ASP A 28 -5.77 8.74 -8.32
CA ASP A 28 -7.01 9.06 -7.60
C ASP A 28 -6.77 9.15 -6.07
N SER A 29 -7.42 8.30 -5.26
CA SER A 29 -7.20 8.22 -3.80
C SER A 29 -5.89 7.53 -3.40
N LEU A 30 -5.34 6.70 -4.29
CA LEU A 30 -4.17 5.87 -4.03
C LEU A 30 -2.89 6.70 -4.01
N SER A 31 -2.11 6.56 -2.94
CA SER A 31 -0.76 7.13 -2.83
C SER A 31 0.28 6.02 -2.73
N ILE A 32 1.31 6.09 -3.57
CA ILE A 32 2.44 5.15 -3.55
C ILE A 32 3.73 5.95 -3.36
N ARG A 33 4.64 5.48 -2.52
CA ARG A 33 5.93 6.15 -2.29
C ARG A 33 7.07 5.18 -2.05
N THR A 34 8.26 5.58 -2.48
CA THR A 34 9.54 4.98 -2.08
C THR A 34 10.59 6.08 -1.94
N LYS A 35 11.60 5.86 -1.10
CA LYS A 35 12.76 6.76 -1.01
C LYS A 35 13.77 6.53 -2.12
N ASN A 36 13.73 5.37 -2.74
CA ASN A 36 14.62 4.99 -3.83
C ASN A 36 14.00 5.38 -5.15
N GLY A 37 13.97 4.46 -6.11
CA GLY A 37 13.55 4.72 -7.46
C GLY A 37 12.78 3.55 -8.03
N GLY A 38 12.70 3.57 -9.35
CA GLY A 38 12.00 2.56 -10.11
C GLY A 38 12.14 2.81 -11.59
N THR A 39 11.44 2.01 -12.38
CA THR A 39 11.37 2.18 -13.83
C THR A 39 9.94 2.02 -14.29
N TYR A 40 9.51 2.93 -15.15
CA TYR A 40 8.28 2.75 -15.93
C TYR A 40 8.65 2.30 -17.34
N PHE A 41 8.12 1.16 -17.74
CA PHE A 41 8.29 0.59 -19.07
C PHE A 41 7.02 0.86 -19.87
N ASN A 42 7.13 1.68 -20.94
CA ASN A 42 5.96 2.22 -21.64
C ASN A 42 5.21 1.14 -22.42
N GLU A 43 5.92 0.24 -23.11
CA GLU A 43 5.31 -0.77 -23.98
C GLU A 43 4.60 -1.85 -23.17
N GLU A 44 5.20 -2.26 -22.05
CA GLU A 44 4.64 -3.26 -21.13
C GLU A 44 3.61 -2.65 -20.17
N GLU A 45 3.47 -1.32 -20.16
CA GLU A 45 2.70 -0.55 -19.21
C GLU A 45 2.91 -1.00 -17.75
N LEU A 46 4.20 -1.19 -17.42
CA LEU A 46 4.66 -1.76 -16.17
C LEU A 46 5.48 -0.72 -15.40
N LEU A 47 5.04 -0.42 -14.18
CA LEU A 47 5.84 0.31 -13.21
C LEU A 47 6.51 -0.67 -12.24
N THR A 48 7.82 -0.55 -12.08
CA THR A 48 8.56 -1.16 -10.97
C THR A 48 9.01 -0.09 -9.99
N LEU A 49 8.88 -0.33 -8.69
CA LEU A 49 9.49 0.48 -7.64
C LEU A 49 10.27 -0.43 -6.70
N ASP A 50 11.40 0.07 -6.22
CA ASP A 50 12.33 -0.69 -5.39
C ASP A 50 12.47 -0.11 -3.97
N ASP A 51 12.78 -1.01 -3.03
CA ASP A 51 13.10 -0.85 -1.63
C ASP A 51 12.12 0.00 -0.80
N LYS A 52 11.44 -0.65 0.15
CA LYS A 52 10.48 -0.06 1.10
C LYS A 52 9.41 0.77 0.41
N VAL A 53 8.75 0.15 -0.57
CA VAL A 53 7.57 0.73 -1.20
C VAL A 53 6.43 0.73 -0.20
N GLU A 54 5.71 1.84 -0.14
CA GLU A 54 4.54 2.02 0.69
C GLU A 54 3.37 2.49 -0.17
N LEU A 55 2.27 1.77 -0.07
CA LEU A 55 1.00 2.03 -0.72
C LEU A 55 -0.04 2.37 0.35
N ILE A 56 -0.80 3.45 0.13
CA ILE A 56 -1.82 3.95 1.03
C ILE A 56 -3.09 4.19 0.23
N ASP A 57 -4.16 3.54 0.65
CA ASP A 57 -5.54 3.73 0.16
C ASP A 57 -6.47 3.71 1.36
N ASP A 58 -7.53 4.51 1.35
CA ASP A 58 -8.34 4.89 2.52
C ASP A 58 -8.30 3.93 3.75
N GLY A 59 -7.57 4.34 4.80
CA GLY A 59 -7.48 3.57 6.05
C GLY A 59 -6.59 2.31 6.01
N VAL A 60 -6.09 1.92 4.84
CA VAL A 60 -5.18 0.81 4.56
C VAL A 60 -3.78 1.32 4.19
N GLN A 61 -2.76 0.68 4.73
CA GLN A 61 -1.36 0.95 4.44
C GLN A 61 -0.66 -0.39 4.21
N ILE A 62 0.01 -0.54 3.08
CA ILE A 62 0.70 -1.77 2.68
C ILE A 62 2.13 -1.42 2.32
N THR A 63 3.09 -2.09 2.95
CA THR A 63 4.51 -1.95 2.65
C THR A 63 5.07 -3.24 2.07
N GLY A 64 6.11 -3.13 1.25
CA GLY A 64 6.89 -4.26 0.75
C GLY A 64 8.22 -3.79 0.16
N ASP A 65 9.10 -4.74 -0.16
CA ASP A 65 10.43 -4.42 -0.68
C ASP A 65 10.38 -3.98 -2.14
N LYS A 66 9.46 -4.51 -2.94
CA LYS A 66 9.28 -4.13 -4.34
C LYS A 66 7.81 -4.02 -4.68
N LEU A 67 7.48 -3.16 -5.64
CA LEU A 67 6.16 -3.08 -6.25
C LEU A 67 6.29 -3.29 -7.77
N PHE A 68 5.40 -4.12 -8.29
CA PHE A 68 5.10 -4.23 -9.72
C PHE A 68 3.65 -3.77 -9.91
N TYR A 69 3.44 -2.75 -10.74
CA TYR A 69 2.11 -2.27 -11.10
C TYR A 69 1.89 -2.42 -12.60
N HIS A 70 1.01 -3.35 -12.95
CA HIS A 70 0.58 -3.58 -14.34
C HIS A 70 -0.65 -2.72 -14.63
N ARG A 71 -0.46 -1.64 -15.40
CA ARG A 71 -1.48 -0.62 -15.61
C ARG A 71 -2.73 -1.16 -16.30
N GLN A 72 -2.58 -1.94 -17.37
CA GLN A 72 -3.70 -2.54 -18.12
C GLN A 72 -4.63 -3.37 -17.23
N LYS A 73 -4.05 -4.15 -16.32
CA LYS A 73 -4.77 -5.07 -15.43
C LYS A 73 -5.19 -4.42 -14.12
N ARG A 74 -4.79 -3.17 -13.88
CA ARG A 74 -4.91 -2.48 -12.58
C ARG A 74 -4.41 -3.34 -11.41
N LEU A 75 -3.38 -4.15 -11.65
CA LEU A 75 -2.87 -5.14 -10.71
C LEU A 75 -1.61 -4.63 -10.03
N TYR A 76 -1.65 -4.56 -8.70
CA TYR A 76 -0.51 -4.17 -7.87
C TYR A 76 0.01 -5.41 -7.13
N LEU A 77 1.29 -5.70 -7.32
CA LEU A 77 1.98 -6.82 -6.69
C LEU A 77 3.13 -6.29 -5.84
N LEU A 78 2.97 -6.34 -4.52
CA LEU A 78 4.09 -6.08 -3.61
C LEU A 78 4.78 -7.41 -3.27
N VAL A 79 6.11 -7.39 -3.28
CA VAL A 79 6.96 -8.57 -3.01
C VAL A 79 8.02 -8.22 -1.98
N GLY A 80 8.28 -9.16 -1.08
CA GLY A 80 9.29 -9.04 -0.03
C GLY A 80 8.77 -8.27 1.19
N ASN A 81 8.95 -8.87 2.36
CA ASN A 81 8.60 -8.31 3.68
C ASN A 81 7.28 -7.53 3.69
N VAL A 82 6.24 -8.15 3.15
CA VAL A 82 4.94 -7.50 3.00
C VAL A 82 4.30 -7.36 4.37
N ILE A 83 3.89 -6.13 4.70
CA ILE A 83 3.12 -5.82 5.90
C ILE A 83 1.94 -4.96 5.48
N MET A 84 0.73 -5.40 5.79
CA MET A 84 -0.48 -4.62 5.68
C MET A 84 -0.98 -4.23 7.06
N LYS A 85 -1.37 -2.97 7.17
CA LYS A 85 -2.03 -2.36 8.31
C LYS A 85 -3.34 -1.78 7.83
N HIS A 86 -4.44 -2.09 8.51
CA HIS A 86 -5.67 -1.34 8.31
C HIS A 86 -6.26 -0.95 9.66
N LYS A 87 -6.85 0.24 9.68
CA LYS A 87 -7.66 0.66 10.83
C LYS A 87 -8.89 -0.22 10.90
N LYS A 88 -9.30 -0.54 12.12
CA LYS A 88 -10.71 -0.82 12.39
C LYS A 88 -11.37 0.48 12.86
N ASN A 89 -12.64 0.63 12.49
CA ASN A 89 -13.61 1.63 12.95
C ASN A 89 -13.20 2.41 14.22
N SER A 90 -13.16 3.73 14.06
CA SER A 90 -12.68 4.80 14.95
C SER A 90 -13.36 4.87 16.33
N LEU A 91 -13.20 3.85 17.17
CA LEU A 91 -13.71 3.84 18.56
C LEU A 91 -12.61 3.70 19.61
N ASP A 92 -11.38 3.35 19.21
CA ASP A 92 -10.18 3.51 20.04
C ASP A 92 -9.67 4.96 19.93
N LYS A 93 -10.14 5.83 20.84
CA LYS A 93 -9.69 7.23 20.93
C LYS A 93 -8.17 7.38 21.09
N LYS A 94 -7.45 6.32 21.51
CA LYS A 94 -5.99 6.32 21.68
C LYS A 94 -5.23 5.81 20.44
N LYS A 95 -5.91 5.34 19.39
CA LYS A 95 -5.34 4.92 18.08
C LYS A 95 -4.26 3.82 18.17
N GLN A 96 -4.35 2.86 19.09
CA GLN A 96 -3.24 1.92 19.34
C GLN A 96 -3.44 0.51 18.79
N ARG A 97 -4.68 0.11 18.42
CA ARG A 97 -4.96 -1.23 17.91
C ARG A 97 -5.24 -1.22 16.42
N PHE A 98 -4.32 -1.80 15.66
CA PHE A 98 -4.46 -2.02 14.22
C PHE A 98 -4.56 -3.51 13.94
N ASN A 99 -5.37 -3.85 12.95
CA ASN A 99 -5.27 -5.16 12.33
C ASN A 99 -4.01 -5.16 11.46
N GLN A 100 -3.23 -6.22 11.58
CA GLN A 100 -1.93 -6.34 10.94
C GLN A 100 -1.88 -7.67 10.21
N SER A 101 -1.40 -7.66 8.98
CA SER A 101 -1.11 -8.87 8.22
C SER A 101 0.30 -8.81 7.67
N SER A 102 0.97 -9.95 7.60
CA SER A 102 2.29 -10.06 6.97
C SER A 102 2.37 -11.27 6.05
N GLY A 103 3.20 -11.18 5.02
CA GLY A 103 3.50 -12.30 4.11
C GLY A 103 4.72 -11.98 3.25
N LYS A 104 4.94 -12.77 2.19
CA LYS A 104 5.99 -12.46 1.20
C LYS A 104 5.44 -11.79 -0.05
N ILE A 105 4.15 -11.95 -0.34
CA ILE A 105 3.50 -11.38 -1.52
C ILE A 105 2.16 -10.76 -1.13
N ALA A 106 1.88 -9.57 -1.64
CA ALA A 106 0.56 -8.94 -1.63
C ALA A 106 0.09 -8.72 -3.07
N LYS A 107 -1.08 -9.26 -3.41
CA LYS A 107 -1.80 -8.90 -4.65
C LYS A 107 -2.99 -8.03 -4.28
N LEU A 108 -3.05 -6.83 -4.85
CA LEU A 108 -4.12 -5.86 -4.56
C LEU A 108 -4.98 -5.64 -5.79
N TYR A 109 -6.28 -5.57 -5.56
CA TYR A 109 -7.31 -5.44 -6.57
C TYR A 109 -8.15 -4.20 -6.30
N PHE A 110 -8.22 -3.33 -7.30
CA PHE A 110 -8.92 -2.05 -7.23
C PHE A 110 -10.07 -2.02 -8.23
N SER A 111 -11.19 -1.40 -7.84
CA SER A 111 -12.33 -1.14 -8.72
C SER A 111 -11.96 -0.13 -9.80
N ASP A 112 -12.86 0.14 -10.75
CA ASP A 112 -12.67 1.18 -11.75
C ASP A 112 -12.57 2.59 -11.15
N SER A 113 -13.24 2.82 -10.02
CA SER A 113 -13.15 4.03 -9.17
C SER A 113 -11.85 4.14 -8.37
N SER A 114 -10.92 3.19 -8.53
CA SER A 114 -9.63 3.15 -7.82
C SER A 114 -9.75 2.89 -6.32
N GLU A 115 -10.83 2.24 -5.89
CA GLU A 115 -11.03 1.82 -4.50
C GLU A 115 -10.55 0.38 -4.32
N LEU A 116 -9.76 0.12 -3.28
CA LEU A 116 -9.35 -1.23 -2.92
C LEU A 116 -10.57 -2.04 -2.50
N TYR A 117 -10.85 -3.14 -3.21
CA TYR A 117 -11.92 -4.07 -2.83
C TYR A 117 -11.40 -5.43 -2.35
N ARG A 118 -10.14 -5.78 -2.68
CA ARG A 118 -9.51 -7.03 -2.22
C ARG A 118 -8.00 -6.94 -2.11
N ALA A 119 -7.45 -7.55 -1.06
CA ALA A 119 -6.01 -7.73 -0.89
C ALA A 119 -5.69 -9.18 -0.48
N ASP A 120 -4.85 -9.86 -1.26
CA ASP A 120 -4.40 -11.23 -0.99
C ASP A 120 -2.96 -11.20 -0.47
N ILE A 121 -2.78 -11.48 0.82
CA ILE A 121 -1.47 -11.62 1.46
C ILE A 121 -1.11 -13.11 1.50
N SER A 122 -0.02 -13.52 0.86
CA SER A 122 0.32 -14.93 0.70
C SER A 122 1.78 -15.27 1.02
N ASN A 123 2.04 -16.57 1.05
CA ASN A 123 3.31 -17.22 1.35
C ASN A 123 3.70 -17.02 2.83
N GLN A 124 3.18 -17.92 3.67
CA GLN A 124 3.27 -17.89 5.14
C GLN A 124 2.63 -16.64 5.75
N ALA A 125 1.37 -16.41 5.36
CA ALA A 125 0.61 -15.28 5.80
C ALA A 125 0.31 -15.37 7.31
N LYS A 126 0.49 -14.26 8.02
CA LYS A 126 0.15 -14.11 9.45
C LYS A 126 -0.78 -12.93 9.62
N LEU A 127 -1.74 -13.03 10.54
CA LEU A 127 -2.71 -11.98 10.86
C LEU A 127 -2.82 -11.81 12.37
N VAL A 128 -2.75 -10.57 12.84
CA VAL A 128 -3.24 -10.15 14.16
C VAL A 128 -4.55 -9.40 13.95
N TYR A 129 -5.65 -10.00 14.40
CA TYR A 129 -7.00 -9.45 14.29
C TYR A 129 -7.57 -9.09 15.65
N HIS A 130 -8.00 -7.85 15.86
CA HIS A 130 -8.55 -7.42 17.14
C HIS A 130 -10.07 -7.61 17.20
N LEU A 131 -10.54 -8.33 18.22
CA LEU A 131 -11.94 -8.71 18.42
C LEU A 131 -12.68 -7.66 19.25
N TYR A 132 -13.92 -7.34 18.87
CA TYR A 132 -14.75 -6.34 19.55
C TYR A 132 -16.21 -6.77 19.56
N LYS A 133 -16.94 -6.37 20.61
CA LYS A 133 -18.41 -6.35 20.67
C LYS A 133 -18.86 -4.91 20.92
N GLY A 134 -19.31 -4.21 19.88
CA GLY A 134 -19.50 -2.76 19.92
C GLY A 134 -18.21 -2.03 20.26
N LYS A 135 -18.22 -1.21 21.31
CA LYS A 135 -17.03 -0.47 21.81
C LYS A 135 -16.12 -1.28 22.74
N ILE A 136 -16.49 -2.52 23.05
CA ILE A 136 -15.80 -3.33 24.06
C ILE A 136 -14.82 -4.28 23.37
N GLY A 137 -13.52 -4.09 23.63
CA GLY A 137 -12.48 -5.03 23.22
C GLY A 137 -12.69 -6.41 23.83
N ARG A 138 -12.57 -7.45 23.01
CA ARG A 138 -12.74 -8.86 23.37
C ARG A 138 -11.44 -9.66 23.21
N GLY A 139 -10.30 -8.97 23.11
CA GLY A 139 -9.01 -9.58 22.86
C GLY A 139 -8.60 -9.49 21.39
N ALA A 140 -7.76 -10.41 20.98
CA ALA A 140 -7.25 -10.53 19.62
C ALA A 140 -7.12 -11.99 19.22
N ALA A 141 -6.96 -12.23 17.94
CA ALA A 141 -6.58 -13.52 17.39
C ALA A 141 -5.28 -13.36 16.61
N LYS A 142 -4.33 -14.27 16.83
CA LYS A 142 -3.19 -14.51 15.93
C LYS A 142 -3.57 -15.68 15.03
N LEU A 143 -3.50 -15.48 13.73
CA LEU A 143 -3.90 -16.47 12.74
C LEU A 143 -2.77 -16.63 11.72
N THR A 144 -2.59 -17.83 11.20
CA THR A 144 -1.66 -18.12 10.10
C THR A 144 -2.36 -18.90 9.01
N GLY A 145 -1.83 -18.82 7.80
CA GLY A 145 -2.19 -19.69 6.68
C GLY A 145 -1.30 -19.45 5.46
N ASP A 146 -1.56 -20.17 4.38
CA ASP A 146 -0.81 -19.99 3.14
C ASP A 146 -1.18 -18.67 2.47
N THR A 147 -2.45 -18.29 2.55
CA THR A 147 -2.98 -17.01 2.05
C THR A 147 -4.09 -16.49 2.95
N ILE A 148 -4.06 -15.18 3.22
CA ILE A 148 -5.15 -14.43 3.85
C ILE A 148 -5.70 -13.45 2.82
N LYS A 149 -6.99 -13.56 2.53
CA LYS A 149 -7.70 -12.71 1.56
C LYS A 149 -8.55 -11.72 2.33
N PHE A 150 -8.29 -10.44 2.18
CA PHE A 150 -9.06 -9.37 2.81
C PHE A 150 -10.04 -8.80 1.79
N HIS A 151 -11.26 -8.54 2.25
CA HIS A 151 -12.34 -7.97 1.47
C HIS A 151 -12.72 -6.60 2.02
N PHE A 152 -13.06 -5.70 1.09
CA PHE A 152 -13.45 -4.33 1.39
C PHE A 152 -14.72 -4.00 0.58
N ILE A 153 -15.59 -3.19 1.17
CA ILE A 153 -16.83 -2.67 0.55
C ILE A 153 -16.82 -1.17 0.78
N ASP A 154 -16.90 -0.39 -0.29
CA ASP A 154 -16.84 1.08 -0.24
C ASP A 154 -15.62 1.61 0.52
N GLY A 155 -14.46 0.95 0.33
CA GLY A 155 -13.20 1.26 1.03
C GLY A 155 -13.12 0.71 2.47
N ASP A 156 -14.24 0.31 3.06
CA ASP A 156 -14.29 -0.20 4.43
C ASP A 156 -14.00 -1.71 4.50
N PHE A 157 -13.20 -2.11 5.48
CA PHE A 157 -12.91 -3.52 5.74
C PHE A 157 -14.19 -4.30 6.08
N SER A 158 -14.52 -5.31 5.27
CA SER A 158 -15.74 -6.12 5.42
C SER A 158 -15.46 -7.49 6.03
N GLY A 159 -14.30 -8.08 5.77
CA GLY A 159 -13.94 -9.40 6.28
C GLY A 159 -12.65 -9.96 5.71
N PHE A 160 -12.30 -11.19 6.13
CA PHE A 160 -11.19 -11.93 5.54
C PHE A 160 -11.47 -13.44 5.51
N ASP A 161 -10.83 -14.12 4.57
CA ASP A 161 -10.72 -15.58 4.50
C ASP A 161 -9.26 -16.01 4.72
N ILE A 162 -9.05 -17.21 5.26
CA ILE A 162 -7.73 -17.83 5.37
C ILE A 162 -7.77 -19.16 4.61
N VAL A 163 -6.76 -19.40 3.78
CA VAL A 163 -6.65 -20.59 2.93
C VAL A 163 -5.31 -21.27 3.20
N GLY A 164 -5.37 -22.58 3.43
CA GLY A 164 -4.20 -23.47 3.57
C GLY A 164 -3.47 -23.33 4.91
N GLY A 165 -3.05 -24.46 5.51
CA GLY A 165 -2.19 -24.48 6.70
C GLY A 165 -2.69 -23.67 7.91
N ILE A 166 -4.01 -23.62 8.15
CA ILE A 166 -4.61 -22.69 9.10
C ILE A 166 -4.28 -23.06 10.55
N GLN A 167 -3.70 -22.11 11.28
CA GLN A 167 -3.52 -22.21 12.74
C GLN A 167 -3.96 -20.90 13.39
N GLY A 168 -4.46 -20.98 14.63
CA GLY A 168 -4.99 -19.82 15.31
C GLY A 168 -4.86 -19.89 16.83
N GLU A 169 -4.56 -18.75 17.44
CA GLU A 169 -4.49 -18.56 18.89
C GLU A 169 -5.32 -17.33 19.28
N GLN A 170 -6.19 -17.49 20.28
CA GLN A 170 -6.90 -16.35 20.88
C GLN A 170 -6.10 -15.75 22.03
N ILE A 171 -6.04 -14.42 22.05
CA ILE A 171 -5.38 -13.63 23.07
C ILE A 171 -6.46 -12.91 23.89
N PRO A 172 -6.69 -13.30 25.15
CA PRO A 172 -7.59 -12.61 26.07
C PRO A 172 -7.36 -11.09 26.15
N GLU A 173 -8.46 -10.33 26.25
CA GLU A 173 -8.43 -8.86 26.36
C GLU A 173 -7.52 -8.35 27.50
N LYS A 174 -7.42 -9.10 28.61
CA LYS A 174 -6.53 -8.75 29.73
C LYS A 174 -5.07 -8.65 29.28
N MET A 175 -4.61 -9.59 28.44
CA MET A 175 -3.24 -9.60 27.91
C MET A 175 -3.03 -8.51 26.87
N VAL A 176 -3.99 -8.31 25.96
CA VAL A 176 -3.92 -7.24 24.93
C VAL A 176 -3.82 -5.85 25.55
N ARG A 177 -4.42 -5.63 26.73
CA ARG A 177 -4.31 -4.35 27.47
C ARG A 177 -2.95 -4.15 28.15
N GLN A 178 -2.29 -5.22 28.54
CA GLN A 178 -1.00 -5.17 29.22
C GLN A 178 0.15 -5.04 28.22
N THR A 179 0.07 -5.78 27.11
CA THR A 179 1.10 -5.79 26.07
C THR A 179 0.47 -5.64 24.69
N PRO A 180 0.85 -4.62 23.89
CA PRO A 180 0.37 -4.47 22.53
C PRO A 180 0.70 -5.70 21.67
N VAL A 181 -0.31 -6.26 21.02
CA VAL A 181 -0.11 -7.39 20.10
C VAL A 181 0.29 -6.85 18.72
N ARG A 182 1.50 -7.20 18.28
CA ARG A 182 2.06 -6.78 16.99
C ARG A 182 2.72 -7.94 16.27
N LEU A 183 2.74 -7.86 14.94
CA LEU A 183 3.59 -8.72 14.13
C LEU A 183 5.04 -8.22 14.17
N GLU A 184 5.97 -9.14 13.98
CA GLU A 184 7.39 -8.80 13.83
C GLU A 184 7.59 -7.92 12.57
N GLY A 185 8.49 -6.94 12.64
CA GLY A 185 8.73 -5.98 11.56
C GLY A 185 7.69 -4.85 11.46
N PHE A 186 6.64 -4.87 12.29
CA PHE A 186 5.65 -3.79 12.32
C PHE A 186 6.26 -2.50 12.89
N ASN A 187 6.38 -1.49 12.03
CA ASN A 187 6.83 -0.14 12.40
C ASN A 187 5.65 0.82 12.50
N ASP A 188 5.47 1.42 13.67
CA ASP A 188 4.36 2.33 13.99
C ASP A 188 4.48 3.73 13.37
N ARG A 189 5.34 3.93 12.36
CA ARG A 189 5.51 5.24 11.71
C ARG A 189 4.16 5.71 11.19
N GLN A 190 3.52 6.60 11.95
CA GLN A 190 2.31 7.27 11.56
C GLN A 190 2.60 7.95 10.23
N SER A 191 1.78 7.64 9.24
CA SER A 191 1.59 8.40 8.00
C SER A 191 2.33 9.74 8.05
N SER A 192 3.46 9.87 7.35
CA SER A 192 3.72 11.19 6.79
C SER A 192 2.47 11.47 5.96
N LYS A 193 1.71 12.50 6.36
CA LYS A 193 0.51 12.95 5.64
C LYS A 193 0.83 12.92 4.14
N PRO A 194 -0.14 12.58 3.26
CA PRO A 194 0.03 12.87 1.84
C PRO A 194 0.54 14.30 1.75
N VAL A 195 1.77 14.49 1.27
CA VAL A 195 2.22 15.83 0.94
C VAL A 195 1.48 16.11 -0.34
N THR A 196 0.28 16.69 -0.22
CA THR A 196 -0.32 17.42 -1.32
C THR A 196 0.75 18.44 -1.72
N PRO A 197 1.31 18.39 -2.93
CA PRO A 197 2.08 19.53 -3.40
C PRO A 197 1.11 20.71 -3.33
N LYS A 198 1.43 21.73 -2.52
CA LYS A 198 0.78 23.03 -2.69
C LYS A 198 0.95 23.34 -4.18
N ALA A 199 -0.17 23.56 -4.86
CA ALA A 199 -0.16 24.09 -6.21
C ALA A 199 0.51 25.47 -6.13
N GLU A 200 1.82 25.53 -6.34
CA GLU A 200 2.51 26.77 -6.60
C GLU A 200 2.56 26.94 -8.12
N LEU A 201 1.82 27.95 -8.55
CA LEU A 201 1.78 28.46 -9.91
C LEU A 201 3.20 28.74 -10.41
N PHE A 202 3.62 28.03 -11.45
CA PHE A 202 4.70 28.51 -12.31
C PHE A 202 4.29 28.40 -13.78
N HIS A 203 3.82 29.53 -14.31
CA HIS A 203 3.93 29.86 -15.72
C HIS A 203 5.40 30.25 -15.98
N ASN A 204 6.16 29.48 -16.77
CA ASN A 204 6.53 29.88 -18.14
C ASN A 204 7.49 28.90 -18.86
N LYS A 205 7.05 28.55 -20.07
CA LYS A 205 7.75 28.40 -21.37
C LYS A 205 8.84 27.33 -21.60
N LYS A 206 8.37 26.36 -22.39
CA LYS A 206 8.99 25.63 -23.51
C LYS A 206 9.86 24.42 -23.18
N ALA A 207 9.18 23.29 -22.98
CA ALA A 207 9.49 22.07 -23.74
C ALA A 207 8.26 21.74 -24.59
N ASN A 208 8.47 21.35 -25.84
CA ASN A 208 7.39 21.15 -26.82
C ASN A 208 6.35 20.15 -26.33
N GLN A 209 5.11 20.59 -26.43
CA GLN A 209 3.91 19.90 -26.00
C GLN A 209 3.37 19.07 -27.16
N SER A 210 3.97 17.91 -27.38
CA SER A 210 3.40 16.83 -28.20
C SER A 210 4.19 15.56 -27.92
N GLU A 211 3.49 14.48 -27.57
CA GLU A 211 3.99 13.13 -27.26
C GLU A 211 4.36 12.83 -25.80
N LEU A 212 3.37 12.94 -24.91
CA LEU A 212 3.33 12.13 -23.68
C LEU A 212 1.97 11.46 -23.61
N ASP A 213 1.85 10.29 -24.21
CA ASP A 213 0.71 9.41 -23.99
C ASP A 213 0.77 8.90 -22.54
N GLY A 214 0.11 9.63 -21.64
CA GLY A 214 -0.40 9.09 -20.37
C GLY A 214 0.43 9.32 -19.10
N LEU A 215 1.56 10.04 -19.13
CA LEU A 215 2.37 10.33 -17.93
C LEU A 215 2.69 11.81 -17.75
N ASP A 216 2.11 12.41 -16.71
CA ASP A 216 2.44 13.76 -16.23
C ASP A 216 3.52 13.66 -15.14
N ILE A 217 4.79 13.90 -15.53
CA ILE A 217 5.98 13.84 -14.67
C ILE A 217 6.43 15.26 -14.35
N ASN A 218 6.40 15.64 -13.07
CA ASN A 218 6.81 16.97 -12.61
C ASN A 218 8.08 16.88 -11.74
N HIS A 219 9.06 17.76 -12.00
CA HIS A 219 10.30 17.88 -11.22
C HIS A 219 10.17 18.88 -10.07
N ARG A 220 10.82 18.61 -8.92
CA ARG A 220 11.07 19.63 -7.89
C ARG A 220 12.49 20.16 -8.03
N GLN A 221 12.62 21.50 -8.08
CA GLN A 221 13.89 22.18 -7.84
C GLN A 221 14.23 22.15 -6.34
#